data_AF-A0A1G1DQ13-F1
#
_entry.id   AF-A0A1G1DQ13-F1
#
_cell.length_a   1.000
_cell.length_b   1.000
_cell.length_c   1.000
_cell.angle_alpha   90.00
_cell.angle_beta   90.00
_cell.angle_gamma   90.00
#
_symmetry.space_group_name_H-M   'P 1'
#
loop_
_entity.id
_entity.type
_entity.pdbx_description
1 polymer ?
#
loop_
_entity_poly.entity_id
_entity_poly.type
_entity_poly.pdbx_seq_one_letter_code
_entity_poly.pdbx_strand_id
1 'polypeptide(L)'
;MRFKRILLIILSGIITNLYAVNVQAIPTLQLDIGGGSYDSSTDTIVSANSSFTIYAYLITNSHNSLGDTYYISAALSPRTSEPVDIGFFTFQGNDIEVTGDMTYGVPPLETVVTQGFDPGDLSRHGIFETYFSEFGFQFSGDQISQYNTADRADSGGEIPSTGTGMYYAAFTVDTSNLDSDYIIHFDLYNETIKNNGDVDISSFAPFSHDAESCHDCTPVPEPSTVLLLGAGFAGLWIFKRLIMVIT
;
A
#
# COMPACT_ATOMS: atom_id res chain seq x y z
N MET A 1 1.16 54.23 -21.89
CA MET A 1 1.21 52.91 -22.56
C MET A 1 2.04 51.84 -21.84
N ARG A 2 3.11 52.17 -21.09
CA ARG A 2 3.97 51.17 -20.42
C ARG A 2 3.32 50.44 -19.23
N PHE A 3 2.43 51.09 -18.48
CA PHE A 3 1.79 50.50 -17.29
C PHE A 3 0.77 49.38 -17.60
N LYS A 4 -0.01 49.52 -18.70
CA LYS A 4 -0.97 48.48 -19.13
C LYS A 4 -0.29 47.17 -19.56
N ARG A 5 0.95 47.24 -20.08
CA ARG A 5 1.70 46.06 -20.50
C ARG A 5 2.27 45.27 -19.32
N ILE A 6 2.68 45.96 -18.25
CA ILE A 6 3.17 45.32 -17.02
C ILE A 6 2.00 44.62 -16.28
N LEU A 7 0.83 45.26 -16.22
CA LEU A 7 -0.36 44.66 -15.60
C LEU A 7 -0.83 43.38 -16.33
N LEU A 8 -0.79 43.38 -17.67
CA LEU A 8 -1.14 42.19 -18.48
C LEU A 8 -0.18 41.02 -18.27
N ILE A 9 1.12 41.29 -18.07
CA ILE A 9 2.13 40.26 -17.80
C ILE A 9 1.93 39.66 -16.39
N ILE A 10 1.64 40.48 -15.39
CA ILE A 10 1.35 40.00 -14.03
C ILE A 10 0.04 39.17 -13.99
N LEU A 11 -1.01 39.63 -14.68
CA LEU A 11 -2.28 38.90 -14.75
C LEU A 11 -2.14 37.56 -15.50
N SER A 12 -1.33 37.53 -16.56
CA SER A 12 -0.98 36.30 -17.28
C SER A 12 -0.24 35.29 -16.39
N GLY A 13 0.66 35.75 -15.52
CA GLY A 13 1.40 34.89 -14.59
C GLY A 13 0.56 34.33 -13.44
N ILE A 14 -0.48 35.06 -12.99
CA ILE A 14 -1.41 34.58 -11.96
C ILE A 14 -2.37 33.53 -12.55
N ILE A 15 -2.81 33.71 -13.80
CA ILE A 15 -3.71 32.76 -14.48
C ILE A 15 -2.98 31.44 -14.79
N THR A 16 -1.68 31.45 -15.13
CA THR A 16 -0.92 30.21 -15.35
C THR A 16 -0.59 29.41 -14.09
N ASN A 17 -0.59 30.03 -12.90
CA ASN A 17 -0.38 29.31 -11.63
C ASN A 17 -1.66 28.66 -11.06
N LEU A 18 -2.84 28.95 -11.63
CA LEU A 18 -4.13 28.40 -11.18
C LEU A 18 -4.50 27.08 -11.87
N TYR A 19 -3.68 26.60 -12.80
CA TYR A 19 -3.85 25.30 -13.46
C TYR A 19 -2.80 24.29 -12.98
N ALA A 20 -2.70 24.11 -11.66
CA ALA A 20 -2.07 22.90 -11.13
C ALA A 20 -3.06 21.75 -11.36
N VAL A 21 -2.90 21.02 -12.46
CA VAL A 21 -3.52 19.70 -12.59
C VAL A 21 -2.84 18.79 -11.56
N ASN A 22 -3.63 18.27 -10.61
CA ASN A 22 -3.16 17.21 -9.74
C ASN A 22 -2.90 15.98 -10.61
N VAL A 23 -1.64 15.76 -10.97
CA VAL A 23 -1.20 14.49 -11.53
C VAL A 23 -0.97 13.59 -10.33
N GLN A 24 -1.99 12.83 -9.95
CA GLN A 24 -1.78 11.74 -8.99
C GLN A 24 -1.12 10.59 -9.74
N ALA A 25 0.13 10.31 -9.39
CA ALA A 25 0.84 9.14 -9.89
C ALA A 25 0.27 7.91 -9.18
N ILE A 26 -0.64 7.21 -9.84
CA ILE A 26 -1.16 5.93 -9.35
C ILE A 26 -0.10 4.86 -9.63
N PRO A 27 0.42 4.16 -8.61
CA PRO A 27 1.43 3.13 -8.81
C PRO A 27 0.93 1.97 -9.67
N THR A 28 1.85 1.33 -10.38
CA THR A 28 1.51 0.26 -11.32
C THR A 28 1.22 -1.07 -10.62
N LEU A 29 1.83 -1.29 -9.47
CA LEU A 29 1.52 -2.39 -8.55
C LEU A 29 1.14 -1.79 -7.22
N GLN A 30 0.05 -2.28 -6.63
CA GLN A 30 -0.47 -1.82 -5.35
C GLN A 30 -1.18 -2.99 -4.65
N LEU A 31 -1.13 -3.03 -3.32
CA LEU A 31 -2.00 -3.84 -2.48
C LEU A 31 -3.06 -2.97 -1.82
N ASP A 32 -4.14 -3.63 -1.43
CA ASP A 32 -5.27 -3.06 -0.72
C ASP A 32 -5.94 -4.16 0.13
N ILE A 33 -6.64 -3.77 1.18
CA ILE A 33 -7.39 -4.68 2.04
C ILE A 33 -8.84 -4.20 2.09
N GLY A 34 -9.77 -5.12 1.82
CA GLY A 34 -11.20 -4.85 1.98
C GLY A 34 -11.53 -4.39 3.39
N GLY A 35 -11.90 -3.12 3.55
CA GLY A 35 -12.18 -2.50 4.85
C GLY A 35 -10.95 -2.16 5.69
N GLY A 36 -9.73 -2.23 5.12
CA GLY A 36 -8.51 -1.83 5.78
C GLY A 36 -8.31 -0.31 5.84
N SER A 37 -7.47 0.14 6.76
CA SER A 37 -7.14 1.55 7.01
C SER A 37 -5.66 1.82 6.81
N TYR A 38 -5.28 3.07 6.50
CA TYR A 38 -3.88 3.45 6.37
C TYR A 38 -3.26 3.68 7.75
N ASP A 39 -2.12 3.03 8.03
CA ASP A 39 -1.29 3.33 9.19
C ASP A 39 -0.13 4.24 8.78
N SER A 40 -0.25 5.52 9.10
CA SER A 40 0.80 6.53 8.84
C SER A 40 2.10 6.34 9.63
N SER A 41 2.15 5.44 10.60
CA SER A 41 3.36 5.16 11.39
C SER A 41 4.27 4.15 10.71
N THR A 42 3.67 3.16 10.04
CA THR A 42 4.35 2.12 9.28
C THR A 42 4.27 2.33 7.77
N ASP A 43 3.48 3.33 7.32
CA ASP A 43 3.19 3.60 5.92
C ASP A 43 2.64 2.35 5.20
N THR A 44 1.66 1.67 5.79
CA THR A 44 1.06 0.44 5.22
C THR A 44 -0.47 0.43 5.37
N ILE A 45 -1.15 -0.40 4.60
CA ILE A 45 -2.59 -0.63 4.72
C ILE A 45 -2.81 -1.80 5.67
N VAL A 46 -3.36 -1.53 6.85
CA VAL A 46 -3.60 -2.55 7.88
C VAL A 46 -5.01 -3.13 7.79
N SER A 47 -5.14 -4.44 8.03
CA SER A 47 -6.45 -5.09 8.08
C SER A 47 -7.24 -4.64 9.32
N ALA A 48 -8.56 -4.55 9.18
CA ALA A 48 -9.45 -4.26 10.31
C ALA A 48 -9.77 -5.49 11.17
N ASN A 49 -9.55 -6.70 10.63
CA ASN A 49 -9.87 -7.97 11.26
C ASN A 49 -8.80 -9.02 10.93
N SER A 50 -8.78 -10.12 11.69
CA SER A 50 -7.92 -11.27 11.45
C SER A 50 -8.26 -12.04 10.17
N SER A 51 -9.51 -11.99 9.71
CA SER A 51 -9.95 -12.51 8.42
C SER A 51 -10.32 -11.38 7.47
N PHE A 52 -9.68 -11.34 6.30
CA PHE A 52 -9.79 -10.25 5.34
C PHE A 52 -9.47 -10.70 3.92
N THR A 53 -9.74 -9.81 2.95
CA THR A 53 -9.38 -10.02 1.54
C THR A 53 -8.30 -9.02 1.15
N ILE A 54 -7.17 -9.53 0.67
CA ILE A 54 -6.15 -8.73 0.00
C ILE A 54 -6.52 -8.61 -1.47
N TYR A 55 -6.42 -7.40 -2.01
CA TYR A 55 -6.53 -7.13 -3.43
C TYR A 55 -5.17 -6.70 -3.96
N ALA A 56 -4.63 -7.48 -4.89
CA ALA A 56 -3.51 -7.06 -5.71
C ALA A 56 -4.03 -6.30 -6.91
N TYR A 57 -3.34 -5.22 -7.29
CA TYR A 57 -3.69 -4.39 -8.44
C TYR A 57 -2.55 -4.24 -9.43
N LEU A 58 -2.93 -4.16 -10.70
CA LEU A 58 -2.02 -3.95 -11.82
C LEU A 58 -2.54 -2.88 -12.77
N ILE A 59 -1.72 -1.86 -13.01
CA ILE A 59 -1.80 -0.99 -14.19
C ILE A 59 -0.67 -1.37 -15.12
N THR A 60 -1.03 -1.95 -16.28
CA THR A 60 -0.04 -2.45 -17.25
C THR A 60 0.84 -1.33 -17.80
N ASN A 61 2.14 -1.60 -17.93
CA ASN A 61 3.12 -0.70 -18.53
C ASN A 61 4.18 -1.49 -19.31
N SER A 62 5.32 -0.89 -19.65
CA SER A 62 6.39 -1.59 -20.38
C SER A 62 7.12 -2.68 -19.58
N HIS A 63 6.92 -2.73 -18.25
CA HIS A 63 7.58 -3.65 -17.33
C HIS A 63 6.60 -4.62 -16.65
N ASN A 64 5.30 -4.39 -16.76
CA ASN A 64 4.25 -5.20 -16.14
C ASN A 64 3.12 -5.46 -17.15
N SER A 65 2.88 -6.72 -17.43
CA SER A 65 1.88 -7.21 -18.38
C SER A 65 1.03 -8.32 -17.77
N LEU A 66 -0.18 -8.52 -18.31
CA LEU A 66 -1.03 -9.66 -17.91
C LEU A 66 -0.39 -11.04 -18.15
N GLY A 67 0.64 -11.12 -19.00
CA GLY A 67 1.34 -12.37 -19.28
C GLY A 67 2.43 -12.69 -18.26
N ASP A 68 2.73 -11.77 -17.34
CA ASP A 68 3.80 -11.95 -16.36
C ASP A 68 3.30 -12.73 -15.15
N THR A 69 4.23 -13.29 -14.37
CA THR A 69 3.93 -13.91 -13.09
C THR A 69 4.23 -12.92 -11.96
N TYR A 70 3.27 -12.80 -11.05
CA TYR A 70 3.33 -11.91 -9.90
C TYR A 70 3.33 -12.72 -8.62
N TYR A 71 3.84 -12.14 -7.56
CA TYR A 71 3.96 -12.82 -6.27
C TYR A 71 3.47 -11.92 -5.15
N ILE A 72 2.75 -12.54 -4.22
CA ILE A 72 2.53 -11.97 -2.90
C ILE A 72 3.52 -12.67 -1.96
N SER A 73 4.46 -11.92 -1.40
CA SER A 73 5.27 -12.39 -0.28
C SER A 73 4.52 -12.11 1.01
N ALA A 74 4.33 -13.13 1.84
CA ALA A 74 3.78 -13.06 3.18
C ALA A 74 4.91 -13.27 4.18
N ALA A 75 5.32 -12.21 4.87
CA ALA A 75 6.50 -12.16 5.72
C ALA A 75 6.14 -11.91 7.19
N LEU A 76 6.80 -12.63 8.09
CA LEU A 76 6.57 -12.55 9.52
C LEU A 76 7.15 -11.26 10.12
N SER A 77 6.33 -10.56 10.91
CA SER A 77 6.73 -9.42 11.73
C SER A 77 6.16 -9.56 13.16
N PRO A 78 6.89 -9.17 14.23
CA PRO A 78 8.29 -8.77 14.20
C PRO A 78 9.20 -9.94 13.79
N ARG A 79 10.35 -9.59 13.19
CA ARG A 79 11.32 -10.59 12.70
C ARG A 79 11.78 -11.56 13.79
N THR A 80 11.90 -12.83 13.43
CA THR A 80 12.51 -13.87 14.25
C THR A 80 13.64 -14.54 13.46
N SER A 81 14.78 -14.81 14.11
CA SER A 81 15.93 -15.46 13.47
C SER A 81 15.95 -16.97 13.66
N GLU A 82 15.12 -17.50 14.55
CA GLU A 82 15.05 -18.91 14.89
C GLU A 82 13.61 -19.40 14.69
N PRO A 83 13.41 -20.65 14.27
CA PRO A 83 12.07 -21.24 14.17
C PRO A 83 11.36 -21.18 15.52
N VAL A 84 10.09 -20.77 15.51
CA VAL A 84 9.25 -20.68 16.69
C VAL A 84 7.83 -21.09 16.32
N ASP A 85 7.23 -21.95 17.14
CA ASP A 85 5.82 -22.32 16.98
C ASP A 85 4.94 -21.16 17.50
N ILE A 86 4.43 -20.38 16.55
CA ILE A 86 3.53 -19.24 16.79
C ILE A 86 2.21 -19.40 16.02
N GLY A 87 1.88 -20.64 15.65
CA GLY A 87 0.66 -20.97 14.92
C GLY A 87 0.77 -20.85 13.40
N PHE A 88 -0.36 -20.59 12.76
CA PHE A 88 -0.48 -20.58 11.30
C PHE A 88 -1.43 -19.48 10.83
N PHE A 89 -1.25 -19.06 9.57
CA PHE A 89 -2.25 -18.29 8.85
C PHE A 89 -2.78 -19.10 7.66
N THR A 90 -3.94 -18.72 7.14
CA THR A 90 -4.48 -19.32 5.92
C THR A 90 -4.37 -18.35 4.75
N PHE A 91 -3.96 -18.86 3.59
CA PHE A 91 -3.93 -18.12 2.34
C PHE A 91 -4.72 -18.88 1.27
N GLN A 92 -5.80 -18.28 0.77
CA GLN A 92 -6.75 -18.92 -0.15
C GLN A 92 -7.26 -20.28 0.37
N GLY A 93 -7.44 -20.40 1.70
CA GLY A 93 -7.91 -21.61 2.37
C GLY A 93 -6.86 -22.70 2.60
N ASN A 94 -5.57 -22.42 2.33
CA ASN A 94 -4.47 -23.32 2.68
C ASN A 94 -3.78 -22.83 3.95
N ASP A 95 -3.62 -23.71 4.94
CA ASP A 95 -2.89 -23.42 6.17
C ASP A 95 -1.38 -23.36 5.88
N ILE A 96 -0.70 -22.35 6.44
CA ILE A 96 0.74 -22.13 6.34
C ILE A 96 1.30 -22.04 7.76
N GLU A 97 2.02 -23.08 8.20
CA GLU A 97 2.66 -23.10 9.51
C GLU A 97 3.76 -22.05 9.57
N VAL A 98 3.64 -21.07 10.48
CA VAL A 98 4.58 -19.96 10.54
C VAL A 98 5.93 -20.45 11.06
N THR A 99 7.00 -20.09 10.36
CA THR A 99 8.36 -20.65 10.47
C THR A 99 8.53 -22.13 10.10
N GLY A 100 7.47 -22.95 10.16
CA GLY A 100 7.50 -24.37 9.78
C GLY A 100 7.46 -24.60 8.27
N ASP A 101 6.54 -23.91 7.58
CA ASP A 101 6.35 -23.96 6.13
C ASP A 101 7.01 -22.78 5.39
N MET A 102 7.53 -21.81 6.14
CA MET A 102 8.12 -20.58 5.61
C MET A 102 9.63 -20.71 5.40
N THR A 103 10.20 -19.91 4.50
CA THR A 103 11.65 -19.82 4.26
C THR A 103 12.22 -18.60 4.97
N TYR A 104 13.37 -18.74 5.64
CA TYR A 104 14.08 -17.60 6.23
C TYR A 104 14.98 -16.92 5.19
N GLY A 105 14.80 -15.61 4.97
CA GLY A 105 15.64 -14.84 4.06
C GLY A 105 15.03 -13.52 3.59
N VAL A 106 15.29 -13.18 2.33
CA VAL A 106 14.72 -12.03 1.61
C VAL A 106 14.09 -12.57 0.31
N PRO A 107 12.86 -12.18 -0.06
CA PRO A 107 12.32 -12.44 -1.39
C PRO A 107 13.04 -11.63 -2.49
N PRO A 108 13.10 -12.11 -3.74
CA PRO A 108 12.47 -13.33 -4.24
C PRO A 108 13.26 -14.61 -3.86
N LEU A 109 12.61 -15.78 -3.90
CA LEU A 109 13.35 -17.04 -3.78
C LEU A 109 14.21 -17.30 -5.02
N GLU A 110 15.52 -17.16 -4.87
CA GLU A 110 16.48 -17.45 -5.93
C GLU A 110 16.41 -18.92 -6.40
N THR A 111 16.27 -19.13 -7.71
CA THR A 111 16.28 -20.51 -8.28
C THR A 111 17.68 -21.14 -8.28
N VAL A 112 18.72 -20.34 -8.04
CA VAL A 112 20.11 -20.79 -7.94
C VAL A 112 20.68 -20.42 -6.57
N VAL A 113 20.83 -21.45 -5.71
CA VAL A 113 21.29 -21.41 -4.29
C VAL A 113 22.61 -20.63 -4.06
N THR A 114 23.36 -20.28 -5.12
CA THR A 114 24.63 -19.54 -5.02
C THR A 114 24.50 -18.03 -5.19
N GLN A 115 23.31 -17.51 -5.52
CA GLN A 115 23.04 -16.08 -5.54
C GLN A 115 22.37 -15.75 -4.21
N GLY A 116 23.16 -15.20 -3.29
CA GLY A 116 22.62 -14.54 -2.10
C GLY A 116 22.21 -13.12 -2.47
N PHE A 117 21.61 -12.43 -1.49
CA PHE A 117 21.03 -11.09 -1.68
C PHE A 117 21.82 -10.17 -2.62
N ASP A 118 21.11 -9.58 -3.59
CA ASP A 118 21.66 -8.66 -4.57
C ASP A 118 20.84 -7.36 -4.71
N PRO A 119 21.37 -6.31 -5.36
CA PRO A 119 20.68 -5.01 -5.49
C PRO A 119 19.36 -5.02 -6.27
N GLY A 120 18.99 -6.12 -6.92
CA GLY A 120 17.74 -6.38 -7.65
C GLY A 120 16.66 -7.06 -6.80
N ASP A 121 16.97 -7.46 -5.57
CA ASP A 121 16.02 -8.01 -4.59
C ASP A 121 15.16 -6.93 -3.93
N LEU A 122 14.12 -7.36 -3.21
CA LEU A 122 13.37 -6.48 -2.34
C LEU A 122 14.34 -5.83 -1.34
N SER A 123 14.35 -4.50 -1.32
CA SER A 123 15.27 -3.73 -0.49
C SER A 123 15.13 -4.16 0.98
N ARG A 124 16.26 -4.42 1.65
CA ARG A 124 16.36 -4.83 3.08
C ARG A 124 15.78 -3.83 4.10
N HIS A 125 15.14 -2.76 3.65
CA HIS A 125 14.62 -1.71 4.52
C HIS A 125 13.18 -2.03 4.90
N GLY A 126 13.02 -2.58 6.11
CA GLY A 126 11.72 -2.89 6.70
C GLY A 126 11.84 -4.13 7.59
N ILE A 127 11.20 -5.20 7.15
CA ILE A 127 10.96 -6.43 7.94
C ILE A 127 11.93 -7.59 7.65
N PHE A 128 12.71 -7.53 6.57
CA PHE A 128 13.65 -8.57 6.17
C PHE A 128 15.04 -8.41 6.82
N GLU A 129 15.83 -9.47 7.01
CA GLU A 129 15.55 -10.89 6.76
C GLU A 129 14.58 -11.47 7.82
N THR A 130 13.59 -12.25 7.38
CA THR A 130 12.59 -12.91 8.25
C THR A 130 12.07 -14.19 7.58
N TYR A 131 11.18 -14.92 8.25
CA TYR A 131 10.44 -16.01 7.65
C TYR A 131 9.36 -15.48 6.69
N PHE A 132 9.35 -15.95 5.45
CA PHE A 132 8.37 -15.56 4.43
C PHE A 132 7.86 -16.76 3.59
N SER A 133 6.73 -16.58 2.92
CA SER A 133 6.20 -17.49 1.90
C SER A 133 5.77 -16.69 0.68
N GLU A 134 5.95 -17.24 -0.51
CA GLU A 134 5.60 -16.58 -1.76
C GLU A 134 4.45 -17.30 -2.46
N PHE A 135 3.46 -16.53 -2.90
CA PHE A 135 2.30 -17.03 -3.62
C PHE A 135 2.28 -16.48 -5.03
N GLY A 136 2.71 -17.30 -5.99
CA GLY A 136 2.71 -16.96 -7.42
C GLY A 136 1.30 -16.95 -8.02
N PHE A 137 0.99 -15.93 -8.81
CA PHE A 137 -0.30 -15.79 -9.51
C PHE A 137 -0.17 -15.01 -10.81
N GLN A 138 -1.26 -14.96 -11.58
CA GLN A 138 -1.41 -14.10 -12.76
C GLN A 138 -2.72 -13.32 -12.63
N PHE A 139 -2.73 -12.07 -13.10
CA PHE A 139 -3.94 -11.27 -13.14
C PHE A 139 -4.94 -11.85 -14.14
N SER A 140 -6.22 -11.87 -13.77
CA SER A 140 -7.30 -12.13 -14.72
C SER A 140 -7.55 -10.90 -15.60
N GLY A 141 -8.45 -11.03 -16.57
CA GLY A 141 -8.91 -9.88 -17.37
C GLY A 141 -9.89 -8.95 -16.64
N ASP A 142 -10.20 -9.21 -15.37
CA ASP A 142 -11.14 -8.40 -14.59
C ASP A 142 -10.55 -7.05 -14.22
N GLN A 143 -11.35 -5.99 -14.30
CA GLN A 143 -10.89 -4.61 -14.11
C GLN A 143 -11.82 -3.78 -13.24
N ILE A 144 -11.23 -2.74 -12.65
CA ILE A 144 -11.89 -1.67 -11.93
C ILE A 144 -11.31 -0.30 -12.34
N SER A 145 -11.95 0.77 -11.87
CA SER A 145 -11.43 2.14 -12.04
C SER A 145 -10.09 2.28 -11.33
N GLN A 146 -9.14 2.99 -11.94
CA GLN A 146 -7.85 3.29 -11.30
C GLN A 146 -8.06 4.19 -10.08
N TYR A 147 -7.37 3.87 -8.99
CA TYR A 147 -7.28 4.72 -7.79
C TYR A 147 -5.96 4.44 -7.06
N ASN A 148 -5.60 5.35 -6.16
CA ASN A 148 -4.45 5.19 -5.26
C ASN A 148 -4.91 4.47 -3.98
N THR A 149 -4.33 3.30 -3.67
CA THR A 149 -4.83 2.48 -2.55
C THR A 149 -4.53 3.10 -1.19
N ALA A 150 -3.43 3.84 -1.04
CA ALA A 150 -3.12 4.60 0.18
C ALA A 150 -4.16 5.69 0.45
N ASP A 151 -4.49 6.50 -0.56
CA ASP A 151 -5.50 7.58 -0.43
C ASP A 151 -6.89 7.01 -0.08
N ARG A 152 -7.24 5.83 -0.63
CA ARG A 152 -8.48 5.12 -0.30
C ARG A 152 -8.47 4.62 1.14
N ALA A 153 -7.35 4.04 1.59
CA ALA A 153 -7.17 3.57 2.96
C ALA A 153 -7.20 4.69 4.01
N ASP A 154 -6.59 5.82 3.69
CA ASP A 154 -6.53 7.01 4.55
C ASP A 154 -7.92 7.65 4.69
N SER A 155 -8.67 7.71 3.58
CA SER A 155 -10.04 8.26 3.59
C SER A 155 -11.12 7.30 4.10
N GLY A 156 -10.79 6.01 4.31
CA GLY A 156 -11.76 4.97 4.67
C GLY A 156 -12.83 4.71 3.61
N GLY A 157 -12.53 5.01 2.34
CA GLY A 157 -13.47 4.86 1.23
C GLY A 157 -13.72 3.39 0.84
N GLU A 158 -14.84 3.14 0.17
CA GLU A 158 -15.12 1.82 -0.42
C GLU A 158 -14.21 1.55 -1.62
N ILE A 159 -13.74 0.31 -1.76
CA ILE A 159 -13.04 -0.15 -2.95
C ILE A 159 -13.98 -0.08 -4.16
N PRO A 160 -13.59 0.57 -5.28
CA PRO A 160 -14.38 0.58 -6.50
C PRO A 160 -14.70 -0.84 -6.99
N SER A 161 -15.98 -1.11 -7.23
CA SER A 161 -16.45 -2.43 -7.70
C SER A 161 -16.63 -2.51 -9.21
N THR A 162 -16.44 -1.40 -9.94
CA THR A 162 -16.59 -1.32 -11.41
C THR A 162 -15.61 -0.34 -12.03
N GLY A 163 -15.38 -0.49 -13.33
CA GLY A 163 -14.61 0.44 -14.14
C GLY A 163 -13.57 -0.28 -15.00
N THR A 164 -12.62 0.50 -15.51
CA THR A 164 -11.54 0.00 -16.37
C THR A 164 -10.24 0.72 -16.07
N GLY A 165 -9.13 0.06 -16.40
CA GLY A 165 -7.78 0.65 -16.35
C GLY A 165 -6.90 0.11 -15.22
N MET A 166 -7.45 -0.67 -14.30
CA MET A 166 -6.68 -1.39 -13.26
C MET A 166 -7.20 -2.81 -13.15
N TYR A 167 -6.32 -3.80 -13.38
CA TYR A 167 -6.63 -5.21 -13.17
C TYR A 167 -6.50 -5.57 -11.71
N TYR A 168 -7.22 -6.61 -11.27
CA TYR A 168 -7.15 -7.04 -9.88
C TYR A 168 -7.18 -8.55 -9.72
N ALA A 169 -6.60 -9.02 -8.61
CA ALA A 169 -6.73 -10.37 -8.10
C ALA A 169 -7.03 -10.30 -6.60
N ALA A 170 -7.90 -11.18 -6.10
CA ALA A 170 -8.36 -11.16 -4.72
C ALA A 170 -7.98 -12.46 -3.98
N PHE A 171 -7.47 -12.31 -2.77
CA PHE A 171 -6.96 -13.41 -1.95
C PHE A 171 -7.57 -13.33 -0.55
N THR A 172 -8.23 -14.41 -0.12
CA THR A 172 -8.73 -14.49 1.26
C THR A 172 -7.60 -14.91 2.19
N VAL A 173 -7.44 -14.17 3.28
CA VAL A 173 -6.44 -14.41 4.32
C VAL A 173 -7.13 -14.53 5.67
N ASP A 174 -6.66 -15.46 6.50
CA ASP A 174 -7.07 -15.58 7.90
C ASP A 174 -5.86 -15.77 8.81
N THR A 175 -5.66 -14.84 9.74
CA THR A 175 -4.58 -14.82 10.74
C THR A 175 -5.07 -15.11 12.15
N SER A 176 -6.30 -15.60 12.32
CA SER A 176 -6.91 -15.85 13.63
C SER A 176 -6.21 -16.92 14.47
N ASN A 177 -5.44 -17.81 13.83
CA ASN A 177 -4.63 -18.84 14.49
C ASN A 177 -3.15 -18.47 14.62
N LEU A 178 -2.79 -17.23 14.30
CA LEU A 178 -1.45 -16.66 14.53
C LEU A 178 -1.39 -16.08 15.95
N ASP A 179 -0.26 -16.25 16.63
CA ASP A 179 0.01 -15.57 17.89
C ASP A 179 -0.18 -14.04 17.74
N SER A 180 -0.93 -13.43 18.66
CA SER A 180 -1.30 -12.01 18.59
C SER A 180 -0.12 -11.04 18.70
N ASP A 181 1.04 -11.50 19.18
CA ASP A 181 2.26 -10.71 19.19
C ASP A 181 2.93 -10.61 17.81
N TYR A 182 2.39 -11.33 16.82
CA TYR A 182 2.89 -11.40 15.45
C TYR A 182 1.82 -11.05 14.42
N ILE A 183 2.31 -10.61 13.27
CA ILE A 183 1.54 -10.22 12.12
C ILE A 183 2.24 -10.70 10.84
N ILE A 184 1.49 -10.75 9.75
CA ILE A 184 1.98 -11.02 8.41
C ILE A 184 1.94 -9.73 7.61
N HIS A 185 3.10 -9.28 7.14
CA HIS A 185 3.24 -8.20 6.18
C HIS A 185 3.24 -8.78 4.76
N PHE A 186 2.59 -8.09 3.83
CA PHE A 186 2.39 -8.53 2.47
C PHE A 186 3.01 -7.55 1.48
N ASP A 187 3.85 -8.09 0.62
CA ASP A 187 4.57 -7.36 -0.43
C ASP A 187 4.12 -7.90 -1.80
N LEU A 188 3.83 -7.01 -2.77
CA LEU A 188 3.49 -7.37 -4.15
C LEU A 188 4.59 -6.98 -5.13
N TYR A 189 5.21 -7.96 -5.78
CA TYR A 189 6.21 -7.76 -6.82
C TYR A 189 5.91 -8.62 -8.06
N ASN A 190 6.63 -8.27 -9.12
CA ASN A 190 6.81 -9.07 -10.32
C ASN A 190 8.26 -9.50 -10.40
N GLU A 191 8.48 -10.73 -10.86
CA GLU A 191 9.80 -11.23 -11.17
C GLU A 191 10.08 -11.17 -12.68
N THR A 192 11.27 -10.70 -13.02
CA THR A 192 11.89 -11.00 -14.32
C THR A 192 13.08 -11.92 -14.10
N ILE A 193 12.97 -13.13 -14.64
CA ILE A 193 14.10 -14.06 -14.68
C ILE A 193 15.20 -13.45 -15.57
N LYS A 194 16.35 -13.15 -14.98
CA LYS A 194 17.57 -12.85 -15.74
C LYS A 194 18.25 -14.15 -16.19
N ASN A 195 19.06 -14.05 -17.24
CA ASN A 195 19.87 -15.19 -17.69
C ASN A 195 20.74 -15.72 -16.52
N ASN A 196 20.82 -17.05 -16.40
CA ASN A 196 21.50 -17.83 -15.34
C ASN A 196 20.68 -18.21 -14.09
N GLY A 197 19.36 -17.94 -14.04
CA GLY A 197 18.51 -18.37 -12.92
C GLY A 197 18.48 -17.39 -11.73
N ASP A 198 19.02 -16.20 -11.96
CA ASP A 198 18.94 -14.99 -11.15
C ASP A 198 17.54 -14.39 -11.32
N VAL A 199 16.82 -14.19 -10.21
CA VAL A 199 15.44 -13.70 -10.23
C VAL A 199 15.43 -12.25 -9.76
N ASP A 200 15.30 -11.32 -10.71
CA ASP A 200 15.25 -9.91 -10.38
C ASP A 200 13.82 -9.41 -10.21
N ILE A 201 13.62 -8.52 -9.24
CA ILE A 201 12.37 -7.77 -9.16
C ILE A 201 12.35 -6.70 -10.25
N SER A 202 11.46 -6.88 -11.22
CA SER A 202 11.28 -5.93 -12.31
C SER A 202 10.49 -4.69 -11.86
N SER A 203 9.59 -4.90 -10.91
CA SER A 203 8.65 -3.92 -10.38
C SER A 203 8.10 -4.40 -9.04
N PHE A 204 7.96 -3.47 -8.11
CA PHE A 204 7.39 -3.70 -6.78
C PHE A 204 6.35 -2.62 -6.47
N ALA A 205 5.36 -2.95 -5.64
CA ALA A 205 4.45 -1.96 -5.08
C ALA A 205 5.24 -0.94 -4.23
N PRO A 206 4.96 0.35 -4.26
CA PRO A 206 5.60 1.27 -3.31
C PRO A 206 5.20 0.90 -1.88
N PHE A 207 6.10 1.08 -0.90
CA PHE A 207 5.83 0.71 0.50
C PHE A 207 4.50 1.23 1.05
N SER A 208 4.13 2.48 0.71
CA SER A 208 2.84 3.08 1.08
C SER A 208 1.61 2.39 0.50
N HIS A 209 1.79 1.33 -0.29
CA HIS A 209 0.76 0.55 -0.95
C HIS A 209 0.94 -0.93 -0.64
N ASP A 210 1.69 -1.28 0.40
CA ASP A 210 1.76 -2.62 0.95
C ASP A 210 0.53 -2.91 1.82
N ALA A 211 0.39 -4.17 2.23
CA ALA A 211 -0.70 -4.62 3.08
C ALA A 211 -0.17 -5.36 4.31
N GLU A 212 -0.83 -5.22 5.44
CA GLU A 212 -0.41 -5.86 6.69
C GLU A 212 -1.62 -6.42 7.43
N SER A 213 -1.51 -7.63 7.99
CA SER A 213 -2.51 -8.14 8.91
C SER A 213 -2.42 -7.38 10.24
N CYS A 214 -3.54 -7.12 10.89
CA CYS A 214 -3.50 -6.64 12.26
C CYS A 214 -4.35 -7.47 13.22
N HIS A 215 -3.81 -7.69 14.42
CA HIS A 215 -4.54 -8.17 15.58
C HIS A 215 -5.00 -6.96 16.41
N ASP A 216 -6.31 -6.80 16.60
CA ASP A 216 -6.92 -5.73 17.41
C ASP A 216 -6.64 -4.26 16.97
N CYS A 217 -6.33 -4.01 15.69
CA CYS A 217 -6.30 -2.63 15.17
C CYS A 217 -7.72 -2.06 15.13
N THR A 218 -8.08 -1.30 16.16
CA THR A 218 -9.20 -0.37 16.03
C THR A 218 -8.75 0.78 15.12
N PRO A 219 -9.48 1.13 14.04
CA PRO A 219 -9.18 2.30 13.24
C PRO A 219 -9.01 3.51 14.16
N VAL A 220 -7.85 4.16 14.11
CA VAL A 220 -7.62 5.35 14.92
C VAL A 220 -8.63 6.40 14.47
N PRO A 221 -9.53 6.88 15.35
CA PRO A 221 -10.50 7.89 14.96
C PRO A 221 -9.79 9.10 14.40
N GLU A 222 -10.28 9.63 13.26
CA GLU A 222 -9.67 10.77 12.60
C GLU A 222 -9.31 11.88 13.61
N PRO A 223 -8.12 12.50 13.47
CA PRO A 223 -7.67 13.47 14.45
C PRO A 223 -8.70 14.58 14.62
N SER A 224 -9.02 14.91 15.87
CA SER A 224 -9.88 16.04 16.25
C SER A 224 -9.31 17.41 15.82
N THR A 225 -8.25 17.43 14.99
CA THR A 225 -7.67 18.60 14.35
C THR A 225 -8.63 19.24 13.34
N VAL A 226 -9.47 18.48 12.62
CA VAL A 226 -10.51 19.05 11.74
C VAL A 226 -11.57 19.77 12.58
N LEU A 227 -11.97 19.17 13.70
CA LEU A 227 -12.86 19.79 14.67
C LEU A 227 -12.21 21.05 15.29
N LEU A 228 -10.93 20.98 15.66
CA LEU A 228 -10.18 22.10 16.24
C LEU A 228 -10.01 23.26 15.24
N LEU A 229 -9.72 22.94 13.99
CA LEU A 229 -9.61 23.92 12.90
C LEU A 229 -10.97 24.58 12.63
N GLY A 230 -12.04 23.77 12.57
CA GLY A 230 -13.42 24.25 12.45
C GLY A 230 -13.83 25.15 13.63
N ALA A 231 -13.52 24.75 14.85
CA ALA A 231 -13.76 25.52 16.06
C ALA A 231 -12.94 26.82 16.08
N GLY A 232 -11.69 26.78 15.62
CA GLY A 232 -10.83 27.95 15.47
C GLY A 232 -11.40 28.98 14.50
N PHE A 233 -11.87 28.55 13.33
CA PHE A 233 -12.52 29.44 12.37
C PHE A 233 -13.85 30.00 12.88
N ALA A 234 -14.66 29.19 13.56
CA ALA A 234 -15.90 29.66 14.19
C ALA A 234 -15.60 30.71 15.28
N GLY A 235 -14.58 30.48 16.11
CA GLY A 235 -14.12 31.43 17.13
C GLY A 235 -13.69 32.77 16.55
N LEU A 236 -12.87 32.76 15.48
CA LEU A 236 -12.45 33.98 14.79
C LEU A 236 -13.63 34.76 14.19
N TRP A 237 -14.63 34.05 13.65
CA TRP A 237 -15.84 34.68 13.10
C TRP A 237 -16.71 35.34 14.18
N ILE A 238 -16.90 34.66 15.32
CA ILE A 238 -17.63 35.21 16.47
C ILE A 238 -16.89 36.45 17.01
N PHE A 239 -15.58 36.36 17.18
CA PHE A 239 -14.76 37.47 17.67
C PHE A 239 -14.84 38.71 16.76
N LYS A 240 -14.80 38.52 15.43
CA LYS A 240 -14.99 39.61 14.46
C LYS A 240 -16.37 40.28 14.61
N ARG A 241 -17.44 39.51 14.84
CA ARG A 241 -18.79 40.06 15.04
C ARG A 241 -18.91 40.88 16.32
N LEU A 242 -18.24 40.47 17.39
CA LEU A 242 -18.27 41.19 18.67
C LEU A 242 -17.54 42.54 18.60
N ILE A 243 -16.40 42.62 17.90
CA ILE A 243 -15.68 43.90 17.71
C ILE A 243 -16.53 44.92 16.96
N MET A 244 -17.28 44.48 15.95
CA MET A 244 -18.08 45.36 15.09
C MET A 244 -19.31 45.96 15.80
N VAL A 245 -19.70 45.44 16.96
CA VAL A 245 -20.81 45.95 17.78
C VAL A 245 -20.34 47.01 18.80
N ILE A 246 -19.04 47.11 19.04
CA ILE A 246 -18.44 48.00 20.06
C ILE A 246 -17.82 49.27 19.43
N THR A 247 -17.77 49.35 18.09
CA THR A 247 -17.35 50.53 17.31
C THR A 247 -18.53 51.19 16.63
#